data_AF-A0A953WWX4-F1
#
_entry.id   AF-A0A953WWX4-F1
#
_cell.length_a   1.000
_cell.length_b   1.000
_cell.length_c   1.000
_cell.angle_alpha   90.00
_cell.angle_beta   90.00
_cell.angle_gamma   90.00
#
_symmetry.space_group_name_H-M   'P 1'
#
loop_
_entity.id
_entity.type
_entity.pdbx_description
1 polymer ?
#
loop_
_entity_poly.entity_id
_entity_poly.type
_entity_poly.pdbx_seq_one_letter_code
_entity_poly.pdbx_strand_id
1 'polypeptide(L)' 'VKAGQKCTAIRRIMVPQAQVDAVISALKQRLGAVVIGDPREEATRMGALVSADQKRDVLEKAAL' A
#
# COMPACT_ATOMS: atom_id res chain seq x y z
N VAL A 1 4.50 2.34 -8.60
CA VAL A 1 3.70 3.39 -7.90
C VAL A 1 4.32 3.67 -6.55
N LYS A 2 4.43 4.95 -6.17
CA LYS A 2 5.26 5.52 -5.07
C LYS A 2 4.95 5.04 -3.64
N ALA A 3 4.65 3.76 -3.38
CA ALA A 3 4.48 3.18 -2.04
C ALA A 3 3.66 4.03 -1.04
N GLY A 4 2.56 4.65 -1.49
CA GLY A 4 1.73 5.55 -0.65
C GLY A 4 2.30 6.96 -0.42
N GLN A 5 3.50 7.27 -0.89
CA GLN A 5 4.14 8.59 -0.84
C GLN A 5 3.58 9.55 -1.91
N LYS A 6 2.30 9.86 -1.76
CA LYS A 6 1.61 10.94 -2.47
C LYS A 6 0.82 11.75 -1.45
N CYS A 7 0.80 13.07 -1.58
CA CYS A 7 -0.04 13.93 -0.73
C CYS A 7 -1.53 13.59 -0.85
N THR A 8 -1.95 13.05 -2.00
CA THR A 8 -3.32 12.60 -2.30
C THR A 8 -3.54 11.09 -2.13
N ALA A 9 -2.59 10.37 -1.50
CA ALA A 9 -2.79 8.95 -1.25
C ALA A 9 -4.02 8.71 -0.36
N ILE A 10 -4.82 7.70 -0.70
CA ILE A 10 -5.97 7.29 0.09
C ILE A 10 -5.47 6.78 1.45
N ARG A 11 -5.90 7.41 2.54
CA ARG A 11 -5.56 7.01 3.92
C ARG A 11 -6.71 6.36 4.67
N ARG A 12 -7.94 6.56 4.19
CA ARG A 12 -9.17 6.02 4.78
C ARG A 12 -10.15 5.71 3.66
N ILE A 13 -10.67 4.49 3.67
CA ILE A 13 -11.72 4.03 2.76
C ILE A 13 -13.01 3.95 3.57
N MET A 14 -14.10 4.54 3.07
CA MET A 14 -15.43 4.46 3.67
C MET A 14 -16.30 3.56 2.80
N VAL A 15 -16.96 2.57 3.41
CA VAL A 15 -17.72 1.53 2.72
C VAL A 15 -19.06 1.31 3.45
N PRO A 16 -20.17 1.07 2.75
CA PRO A 16 -21.42 0.63 3.39
C PRO A 16 -21.20 -0.66 4.18
N GLN A 17 -21.81 -0.77 5.36
CA GLN A 17 -21.59 -1.90 6.29
C GLN A 17 -21.72 -3.27 5.62
N ALA A 18 -22.74 -3.45 4.77
CA ALA A 18 -23.01 -4.71 4.07
C ALA A 18 -21.94 -5.13 3.05
N GLN A 19 -21.02 -4.24 2.68
CA GLN A 19 -19.99 -4.49 1.67
C GLN A 19 -18.57 -4.57 2.26
N VAL A 20 -18.41 -4.36 3.57
CA VAL A 20 -17.09 -4.27 4.22
C VAL A 20 -16.24 -5.51 3.93
N ASP A 21 -16.79 -6.70 4.15
CA ASP A 21 -16.04 -7.95 3.96
C ASP A 21 -15.65 -8.20 2.50
N ALA A 22 -16.57 -7.91 1.57
CA ALA A 22 -16.32 -8.04 0.14
C ALA A 22 -15.19 -7.11 -0.32
N VAL A 23 -15.19 -5.86 0.15
CA VAL A 23 -14.15 -4.88 -0.18
C VAL A 23 -12.81 -5.28 0.45
N ILE A 24 -12.79 -5.71 1.71
CA ILE A 24 -11.55 -6.19 2.36
C ILE A 24 -10.96 -7.37 1.59
N SER A 25 -11.79 -8.34 1.22
CA SER A 25 -11.35 -9.53 0.45
C SER A 25 -10.74 -9.13 -0.89
N ALA A 26 -11.44 -8.30 -1.66
CA ALA A 26 -10.97 -7.82 -2.95
C ALA A 26 -9.67 -7.01 -2.84
N LEU A 27 -9.56 -6.15 -1.82
CA LEU A 27 -8.34 -5.38 -1.56
C LEU A 27 -7.16 -6.28 -1.18
N LYS A 28 -7.36 -7.27 -0.31
CA LYS A 28 -6.32 -8.25 0.06
C LYS A 28 -5.80 -9.00 -1.17
N GLN A 29 -6.70 -9.53 -1.99
CA GLN A 29 -6.32 -10.25 -3.21
C GLN A 29 -5.53 -9.34 -4.16
N ARG A 30 -6.01 -8.11 -4.39
CA ARG A 30 -5.36 -7.18 -5.31
C ARG A 30 -4.00 -6.70 -4.79
N LEU A 31 -3.88 -6.40 -3.51
CA LEU A 31 -2.62 -5.96 -2.89
C LEU A 31 -1.60 -7.10 -2.82
N GLY A 32 -2.04 -8.33 -2.55
CA GLY A 32 -1.17 -9.52 -2.53
C GLY A 32 -0.54 -9.83 -3.89
N ALA A 33 -1.17 -9.42 -4.99
CA ALA A 33 -0.64 -9.58 -6.34
C ALA A 33 0.33 -8.46 -6.77
N VAL A 34 0.62 -7.46 -5.92
CA VAL A 34 1.49 -6.33 -6.28
C VAL A 34 2.95 -6.76 -6.26
N VAL A 35 3.61 -6.68 -7.42
CA VAL A 35 5.06 -6.92 -7.54
C VAL A 35 5.85 -5.74 -6.96
N ILE A 36 6.65 -6.01 -5.94
CA ILE A 36 7.55 -5.05 -5.29
C ILE A 36 8.98 -5.32 -5.78
N GLY A 37 9.73 -4.28 -6.18
CA GLY A 37 11.07 -4.44 -6.73
C GLY A 37 11.80 -3.15 -7.06
N ASP A 38 12.91 -3.25 -7.80
CA ASP A 38 13.64 -2.09 -8.32
C ASP A 38 12.73 -1.33 -9.30
N PRO A 39 12.51 -0.02 -9.12
CA PRO A 39 11.67 0.79 -10.02
C PRO A 39 12.16 0.85 -11.47
N ARG A 40 13.39 0.40 -11.78
CA ARG A 40 13.91 0.28 -13.15
C ARG A 40 13.40 -0.95 -13.90
N GLU A 41 12.91 -1.96 -13.17
CA GLU A 41 12.38 -3.19 -13.76
C GLU A 41 10.93 -3.01 -14.22
N GLU A 42 10.60 -3.41 -15.46
CA GLU A 42 9.26 -3.21 -16.04
C GLU A 42 8.15 -3.97 -15.28
N ALA A 43 8.50 -5.10 -14.67
CA ALA A 43 7.58 -5.90 -13.87
C ALA A 43 7.20 -5.21 -12.54
N THR A 44 8.01 -4.28 -12.05
CA THR A 44 7.80 -3.63 -10.76
C THR A 44 6.54 -2.77 -10.77
N ARG A 45 5.64 -3.04 -9.82
CA ARG A 45 4.42 -2.24 -9.61
C ARG A 45 4.54 -1.31 -8.41
N MET A 46 5.39 -1.61 -7.43
CA MET A 46 5.67 -0.75 -6.29
C MET A 46 7.18 -0.75 -5.97
N GLY A 47 7.76 0.45 -5.83
CA GLY A 47 9.16 0.62 -5.45
C GLY A 47 9.33 0.80 -3.94
N ALA A 48 10.57 0.97 -3.50
CA ALA A 48 10.91 1.26 -2.10
C ALA A 48 10.35 2.61 -1.61
N LEU A 49 10.35 2.79 -0.30
CA LEU A 49 10.18 4.10 0.33
C LEU A 49 11.42 4.97 0.08
N VAL A 50 11.27 6.29 0.22
CA VAL A 50 12.33 7.27 -0.11
C VAL A 50 13.58 7.18 0.77
N SER A 51 13.44 6.75 2.03
CA SER A 51 14.55 6.68 2.97
C SER A 51 14.36 5.59 4.02
N ALA A 52 15.45 5.19 4.67
CA ALA A 52 15.40 4.29 5.82
C ALA A 52 14.58 4.88 6.98
N ASP A 53 14.65 6.20 7.19
CA ASP A 53 13.88 6.91 8.21
C ASP A 53 12.39 6.83 7.94
N GLN A 54 11.97 7.04 6.69
CA GLN A 54 10.56 6.89 6.29
C GLN A 54 10.09 5.44 6.46
N LYS A 55 10.95 4.46 6.20
CA LYS A 55 10.64 3.04 6.47
C LYS A 55 10.44 2.77 7.95
N ARG A 56 11.29 3.30 8.83
CA ARG A 56 11.13 3.15 10.29
C ARG A 56 9.82 3.75 10.77
N ASP A 57 9.51 4.99 10.36
CA ASP A 57 8.25 5.68 10.69
C ASP A 57 7.01 4.86 10.28
N VAL A 58 7.02 4.26 9.09
CA VAL A 58 5.91 3.41 8.62
C VAL A 58 5.80 2.13 9.44
N LEU A 59 6.92 1.47 9.75
CA LEU A 59 6.92 0.23 10.54
C LEU A 59 6.43 0.46 11.97
N GLU A 60 6.84 1.55 12.61
CA GLU A 60 6.37 1.93 13.95
C GLU A 60 4.85 2.15 13.97
N LYS A 61 4.30 2.84 12.96
CA LYS A 61 2.85 3.09 12.85
C LYS A 61 2.04 1.85 12.47
N ALA A 62 2.63 0.92 11.73
CA ALA A 62 1.96 -0.31 11.29
C ALA A 62 1.96 -1.42 12.36
N ALA A 63 2.80 -1.30 13.38
CA ALA A 63 2.89 -2.27 14.48
C ALA A 63 1.80 -2.11 15.56
N LEU A 64 0.82 -1.21 15.34
CA LEU A 64 -0.35 -1.01 16.20
C LEU A 64 -1.22 -2.26 16.32
#